data_AF-A0A1H2CGF2-F1
#
_entry.id   AF-A0A1H2CGF2-F1
#
_cell.length_a   1.000
_cell.length_b   1.000
_cell.length_c   1.000
_cell.angle_alpha   90.00
_cell.angle_beta   90.00
_cell.angle_gamma   90.00
#
_symmetry.space_group_name_H-M   'P 1'
#
loop_
_entity.id
_entity.type
_entity.pdbx_description
1 polymer ?
#
loop_
_entity_poly.entity_id
_entity_poly.type
_entity_poly.pdbx_seq_one_letter_code
_entity_poly.pdbx_strand_id
1 'polypeptide(L)'
;MSTQEHFYFQSQHGPPEFAAEIAPAVGMTVFQGVDGATYLSRPLPDGGQVGGELHTNDLIDGDDPSFLDVFPLVLDLGITVPGRGRQMFEARALFTELAEVSPVPVALVRGYDFLIGIAGLATGLLWFPEGITPYADHREVWLPFQPAPPGSPPARAT
;
A
#
# COMPACT_ATOMS: atom_id res chain seq x y z
N MET A 1 -8.57 -0.57 -17.00
CA MET A 1 -8.49 0.02 -15.66
C MET A 1 -8.58 -1.12 -14.65
N SER A 2 -7.60 -1.24 -13.76
CA SER A 2 -7.64 -2.23 -12.67
C SER A 2 -8.80 -1.89 -11.74
N THR A 3 -9.47 -2.90 -11.20
CA THR A 3 -10.47 -2.69 -10.13
C THR A 3 -9.94 -3.09 -8.76
N GLN A 4 -8.70 -3.59 -8.71
CA GLN A 4 -8.05 -4.12 -7.52
C GLN A 4 -7.59 -2.99 -6.60
N GLU A 5 -7.33 -3.34 -5.35
CA GLU A 5 -6.67 -2.48 -4.38
C GLU A 5 -5.17 -2.74 -4.39
N HIS A 6 -4.41 -1.69 -4.10
CA HIS A 6 -2.97 -1.71 -4.12
C HIS A 6 -2.47 -1.07 -2.83
N PHE A 7 -1.59 -1.78 -2.11
CA PHE A 7 -0.85 -1.19 -1.00
C PHE A 7 0.54 -0.82 -1.43
N TYR A 8 0.92 0.43 -1.22
CA TYR A 8 2.25 0.95 -1.53
C TYR A 8 3.04 1.12 -0.25
N PHE A 9 4.27 0.63 -0.19
CA PHE A 9 5.10 0.66 1.02
C PHE A 9 6.39 1.43 0.81
N GLN A 10 6.72 2.30 1.76
CA GLN A 10 7.97 3.05 1.76
C GLN A 10 9.11 2.25 2.42
N SER A 11 9.48 1.12 1.81
CA SER A 11 10.52 0.23 2.34
C SER A 11 11.88 0.46 1.67
N GLN A 12 12.98 0.25 2.41
CA GLN A 12 14.32 0.16 1.80
C GLN A 12 14.69 -1.29 1.43
N HIS A 13 13.86 -2.25 1.83
CA HIS A 13 14.04 -3.67 1.55
C HIS A 13 13.44 -4.05 0.19
N GLY A 14 13.96 -5.11 -0.42
CA GLY A 14 13.34 -5.74 -1.57
C GLY A 14 12.06 -6.50 -1.20
N PRO A 15 11.28 -6.99 -2.18
CA PRO A 15 10.04 -7.71 -1.90
C PRO A 15 10.20 -8.92 -0.96
N PRO A 16 11.17 -9.83 -1.15
CA PRO A 16 11.31 -11.00 -0.25
C PRO A 16 11.64 -10.60 1.19
N GLU A 17 12.57 -9.67 1.37
CA GLU A 17 13.01 -9.21 2.70
C GLU A 17 11.88 -8.45 3.41
N PHE A 18 11.19 -7.57 2.69
CA PHE A 18 10.07 -6.82 3.25
C PHE A 18 8.87 -7.71 3.57
N ALA A 19 8.56 -8.71 2.73
CA ALA A 19 7.49 -9.66 3.00
C ALA A 19 7.75 -10.43 4.31
N ALA A 20 8.99 -10.88 4.53
CA ALA A 20 9.37 -11.57 5.76
C ALA A 20 9.21 -10.70 7.01
N GLU A 21 9.40 -9.38 6.87
CA GLU A 21 9.22 -8.40 7.95
C GLU A 21 7.74 -8.12 8.25
N ILE A 22 6.93 -7.82 7.22
CA ILE A 22 5.55 -7.36 7.42
C ILE A 22 4.56 -8.50 7.62
N ALA A 23 4.75 -9.65 6.98
CA ALA A 23 3.75 -10.71 6.96
C ALA A 23 3.38 -11.23 8.37
N PRO A 24 4.33 -11.49 9.30
CA PRO A 24 3.98 -11.92 10.65
C PRO A 24 3.15 -10.89 11.42
N ALA A 25 3.41 -9.59 11.19
CA ALA A 25 2.74 -8.50 11.90
C ALA A 25 1.23 -8.42 11.57
N VAL A 26 0.85 -8.84 10.35
CA VAL A 26 -0.54 -8.90 9.90
C VAL A 26 -1.05 -10.33 9.72
N GLY A 27 -0.36 -11.32 10.30
CA GLY A 27 -0.78 -12.73 10.24
C GLY A 27 -0.88 -13.31 8.82
N MET A 28 -0.08 -12.81 7.89
CA MET A 28 0.03 -13.32 6.53
C MET A 28 1.14 -14.35 6.42
N THR A 29 0.98 -15.30 5.50
CA THR A 29 1.99 -16.26 5.11
C THR A 29 2.69 -15.77 3.84
N VAL A 30 4.02 -15.88 3.81
CA VAL A 30 4.82 -15.60 2.61
C VAL A 30 5.01 -16.89 1.82
N PHE A 31 4.83 -16.82 0.51
CA PHE A 31 5.17 -17.91 -0.41
C PHE A 31 5.82 -17.35 -1.68
N GLN A 32 6.63 -18.19 -2.32
CA GLN A 32 7.34 -17.84 -3.54
C GLN A 32 6.64 -18.50 -4.74
N GLY A 33 6.36 -17.72 -5.77
CA GLY A 33 5.83 -18.18 -7.05
C GLY A 33 6.90 -18.91 -7.87
N VAL A 34 6.45 -19.47 -8.99
CA VAL A 34 7.30 -20.30 -9.87
C VAL A 34 8.47 -19.51 -10.48
N ASP A 35 8.29 -18.20 -10.65
CA ASP A 35 9.28 -17.28 -11.22
C ASP A 35 10.06 -16.49 -10.15
N GLY A 36 9.94 -16.87 -8.87
CA GLY A 36 10.55 -16.15 -7.75
C GLY A 36 9.78 -14.89 -7.32
N ALA A 37 8.57 -14.70 -7.83
CA ALA A 37 7.66 -13.65 -7.36
C ALA A 37 7.26 -13.88 -5.89
N THR A 38 7.17 -12.80 -5.12
CA THR A 38 6.87 -12.87 -3.69
C THR A 38 5.38 -12.62 -3.45
N TYR A 39 4.71 -13.54 -2.77
CA TYR A 39 3.29 -13.42 -2.47
C TYR A 39 3.03 -13.45 -0.97
N LEU A 40 2.01 -12.71 -0.55
CA LEU A 40 1.46 -12.74 0.80
C LEU A 40 0.01 -13.18 0.76
N SER A 41 -0.42 -14.04 1.69
CA SER A 41 -1.85 -14.33 1.85
C SER A 41 -2.23 -14.68 3.27
N ARG A 42 -3.49 -14.45 3.62
CA ARG A 42 -4.14 -15.01 4.80
C ARG A 42 -5.60 -15.38 4.51
N PRO A 43 -6.14 -16.40 5.19
CA PRO A 43 -7.57 -16.69 5.12
C PRO A 43 -8.39 -15.55 5.74
N LEU A 44 -9.58 -15.32 5.20
CA LEU A 44 -10.58 -14.45 5.80
C LEU A 44 -11.47 -15.24 6.78
N PRO A 45 -11.91 -14.66 7.90
CA PRO A 45 -12.73 -15.37 8.90
C PRO A 45 -14.04 -15.95 8.35
N ASP A 46 -14.68 -15.23 7.43
CA ASP A 46 -15.97 -15.60 6.84
C ASP A 46 -15.82 -16.45 5.55
N GLY A 47 -14.61 -16.95 5.28
CA GLY A 47 -14.25 -17.69 4.06
C GLY A 47 -13.65 -16.80 2.97
N GLY A 48 -12.83 -17.43 2.12
CA GLY A 48 -12.01 -16.72 1.13
C GLY A 48 -10.61 -16.37 1.65
N GLN A 49 -9.89 -15.55 0.89
CA GLN A 49 -8.52 -15.14 1.17
C GLN A 49 -8.32 -13.68 0.76
N VAL A 50 -7.43 -13.01 1.49
CA VAL A 50 -6.85 -11.71 1.13
C VAL A 50 -5.35 -11.89 1.01
N GLY A 51 -4.78 -11.37 -0.06
CA GLY A 51 -3.38 -11.55 -0.38
C GLY A 51 -3.04 -10.91 -1.71
N GLY A 52 -1.83 -11.11 -2.17
CA GLY A 52 -1.38 -10.47 -3.39
C GLY A 52 0.07 -10.77 -3.70
N GLU A 53 0.49 -10.28 -4.86
CA GLU A 53 1.90 -10.21 -5.24
C GLU A 53 2.51 -8.94 -4.70
N LEU A 54 3.61 -9.07 -3.96
CA LEU A 54 4.46 -7.95 -3.56
C LEU A 54 5.62 -7.84 -4.55
N HIS A 55 5.74 -6.69 -5.18
CA HIS A 55 6.77 -6.42 -6.17
C HIS A 55 7.25 -4.96 -6.12
N THR A 56 8.25 -4.65 -6.93
CA THR A 56 8.74 -3.28 -7.10
C THR A 56 7.67 -2.43 -7.80
N ASN A 57 7.51 -1.19 -7.35
CA ASN A 57 6.62 -0.23 -7.99
C ASN A 57 7.26 0.31 -9.28
N ASP A 58 6.79 -0.18 -10.43
CA ASP A 58 7.27 0.25 -11.75
C ASP A 58 6.73 1.63 -12.18
N LEU A 59 5.87 2.27 -11.36
CA LEU A 59 5.33 3.61 -11.62
C LEU A 59 6.21 4.74 -11.08
N ILE A 60 7.33 4.41 -10.41
CA ILE A 60 8.28 5.42 -9.92
C ILE A 60 8.93 6.14 -11.12
N ASP A 61 9.27 7.41 -10.93
CA ASP A 61 9.98 8.27 -11.90
C ASP A 61 9.20 8.51 -13.21
N GLY A 62 7.86 8.56 -13.13
CA GLY A 62 7.03 9.07 -14.22
C GLY A 62 7.31 10.56 -14.51
N ASP A 63 6.95 11.01 -15.72
CA ASP A 63 7.16 12.40 -16.15
C ASP A 63 6.38 13.41 -15.26
N ASP A 64 5.22 12.99 -14.75
CA ASP A 64 4.37 13.80 -13.87
C ASP A 64 4.50 13.38 -12.40
N PRO A 65 4.63 14.32 -11.45
CA PRO A 65 4.73 14.01 -10.04
C PRO A 65 3.52 13.21 -9.51
N SER A 66 3.80 12.14 -8.78
CA SER A 66 2.82 11.27 -8.16
C SER A 66 3.08 11.11 -6.66
N PHE A 67 1.99 10.94 -5.90
CA PHE A 67 2.05 10.53 -4.50
C PHE A 67 2.85 9.23 -4.33
N LEU A 68 2.80 8.36 -5.34
CA LEU A 68 3.36 7.01 -5.32
C LEU A 68 4.86 6.95 -5.59
N ASP A 69 5.48 8.06 -6.03
CA ASP A 69 6.91 8.11 -6.39
C ASP A 69 7.84 7.75 -5.22
N VAL A 70 7.38 7.96 -3.98
CA VAL A 70 8.19 7.70 -2.78
C VAL A 70 8.02 6.28 -2.23
N PHE A 71 7.21 5.44 -2.89
CA PHE A 71 6.89 4.08 -2.45
C PHE A 71 7.50 3.05 -3.42
N PRO A 72 8.63 2.43 -3.06
CA PRO A 72 9.32 1.48 -3.93
C PRO A 72 8.65 0.12 -4.07
N LEU A 73 7.75 -0.26 -3.17
CA LEU A 73 7.07 -1.54 -3.22
C LEU A 73 5.55 -1.36 -3.36
N VAL A 74 4.93 -2.29 -4.07
CA VAL A 74 3.47 -2.39 -4.20
C VAL A 74 3.03 -3.84 -3.98
N LEU A 75 1.92 -4.00 -3.24
CA LEU A 75 1.20 -5.25 -3.06
C LEU A 75 -0.13 -5.16 -3.83
N ASP A 76 -0.24 -5.92 -4.91
CA ASP A 76 -1.44 -6.03 -5.74
C ASP A 76 -2.44 -6.99 -5.11
N LEU A 77 -3.49 -6.45 -4.50
CA LEU A 77 -4.42 -7.24 -3.68
C LEU A 77 -5.42 -8.02 -4.53
N GLY A 78 -5.34 -9.35 -4.41
CA GLY A 78 -6.40 -10.29 -4.73
C GLY A 78 -7.25 -10.61 -3.50
N ILE A 79 -8.55 -10.37 -3.60
CA ILE A 79 -9.54 -10.71 -2.56
C ILE A 79 -10.60 -11.62 -3.16
N THR A 80 -10.71 -12.85 -2.64
CA THR A 80 -11.52 -13.92 -3.27
C THR A 80 -12.97 -13.99 -2.80
N VAL A 81 -13.42 -13.05 -1.96
CA VAL A 81 -14.84 -12.95 -1.59
C VAL A 81 -15.66 -12.24 -2.68
N PRO A 82 -16.93 -12.64 -2.87
CA PRO A 82 -17.81 -11.99 -3.85
C PRO A 82 -18.24 -10.60 -3.41
N GLY A 83 -18.36 -9.70 -4.37
CA GLY A 83 -18.92 -8.36 -4.20
C GLY A 83 -17.87 -7.28 -3.92
N ARG A 84 -17.86 -6.25 -4.79
CA ARG A 84 -16.89 -5.17 -4.74
C ARG A 84 -16.85 -4.42 -3.41
N GLY A 85 -18.02 -4.18 -2.82
CA GLY A 85 -18.14 -3.52 -1.52
C GLY A 85 -17.51 -4.32 -0.39
N ARG A 86 -17.63 -5.66 -0.42
CA ARG A 86 -16.98 -6.52 0.56
C ARG A 86 -15.46 -6.57 0.35
N GLN A 87 -15.01 -6.66 -0.91
CA GLN A 87 -13.58 -6.59 -1.22
C GLN A 87 -12.93 -5.29 -0.70
N MET A 88 -13.58 -4.14 -0.94
CA MET A 88 -13.12 -2.85 -0.42
C MET A 88 -13.12 -2.81 1.12
N PHE A 89 -14.12 -3.40 1.76
CA PHE A 89 -14.19 -3.51 3.21
C PHE A 89 -12.99 -4.31 3.77
N GLU A 90 -12.68 -5.46 3.18
CA GLU A 90 -11.53 -6.28 3.60
C GLU A 90 -10.20 -5.58 3.36
N ALA A 91 -10.05 -4.89 2.22
CA ALA A 91 -8.85 -4.10 1.94
C ALA A 91 -8.67 -2.96 2.97
N ARG A 92 -9.75 -2.25 3.32
CA ARG A 92 -9.70 -1.21 4.36
C ARG A 92 -9.41 -1.77 5.75
N ALA A 93 -9.96 -2.94 6.08
CA ALA A 93 -9.69 -3.60 7.35
C ALA A 93 -8.20 -3.97 7.46
N LEU A 94 -7.64 -4.63 6.44
CA LEU A 94 -6.21 -4.95 6.41
C LEU A 94 -5.33 -3.69 6.41
N PHE A 95 -5.72 -2.63 5.70
CA PHE A 95 -5.00 -1.35 5.74
C PHE A 95 -4.99 -0.72 7.13
N THR A 96 -6.11 -0.83 7.86
CA THR A 96 -6.21 -0.34 9.25
C THR A 96 -5.30 -1.12 10.18
N GLU A 97 -5.21 -2.45 10.01
CA GLU A 97 -4.25 -3.27 10.76
C GLU A 97 -2.81 -2.89 10.42
N LEU A 98 -2.48 -2.72 9.13
CA LEU A 98 -1.16 -2.25 8.70
C LEU A 98 -0.83 -0.88 9.28
N ALA A 99 -1.81 0.02 9.42
CA ALA A 99 -1.58 1.33 10.01
C ALA A 99 -1.09 1.27 11.47
N GLU A 100 -1.44 0.20 12.20
CA GLU A 100 -1.04 0.00 13.59
C GLU A 100 0.32 -0.68 13.73
N VAL A 101 0.69 -1.54 12.78
CA VAL A 101 1.86 -2.44 12.93
C VAL A 101 2.98 -2.18 11.91
N SER A 102 2.71 -1.46 10.82
CA SER A 102 3.69 -1.26 9.75
C SER A 102 4.87 -0.42 10.24
N PRO A 103 6.12 -0.89 10.07
CA PRO A 103 7.30 -0.12 10.44
C PRO A 103 7.59 1.04 9.48
N VAL A 104 6.92 1.05 8.32
CA VAL A 104 7.08 2.04 7.26
C VAL A 104 5.74 2.65 6.85
N PRO A 105 5.75 3.86 6.26
CA PRO A 105 4.56 4.42 5.64
C PRO A 105 3.95 3.50 4.59
N VAL A 106 2.62 3.41 4.58
CA VAL A 106 1.82 2.61 3.66
C VAL A 106 0.68 3.45 3.08
N ALA A 107 0.42 3.34 1.78
CA ALA A 107 -0.70 3.98 1.11
C ALA A 107 -1.65 2.95 0.49
N LEU A 108 -2.96 3.21 0.54
CA LEU A 108 -3.98 2.40 -0.13
C LEU A 108 -4.50 3.15 -1.35
N VAL A 109 -4.41 2.50 -2.51
CA VAL A 109 -4.89 3.01 -3.79
C VAL A 109 -5.89 2.02 -4.39
N ARG A 110 -6.97 2.54 -4.96
CA ARG A 110 -7.96 1.75 -5.68
C ARG A 110 -7.77 1.91 -7.18
N GLY A 111 -7.54 0.79 -7.85
CA GLY A 111 -7.50 0.67 -9.31
C GLY A 111 -6.39 1.47 -9.98
N TYR A 112 -5.31 1.79 -9.26
CA TYR A 112 -4.28 2.77 -9.63
C TYR A 112 -4.74 4.22 -9.75
N ASP A 113 -6.04 4.51 -9.67
CA ASP A 113 -6.59 5.83 -9.99
C ASP A 113 -6.92 6.67 -8.75
N PHE A 114 -7.30 6.03 -7.65
CA PHE A 114 -7.86 6.73 -6.48
C PHE A 114 -7.04 6.48 -5.23
N LEU A 115 -6.48 7.54 -4.66
CA LEU A 115 -5.79 7.52 -3.38
C LEU A 115 -6.84 7.50 -2.26
N ILE A 116 -6.83 6.45 -1.44
CA ILE A 116 -7.86 6.19 -0.43
C ILE A 116 -7.37 6.58 0.97
N GLY A 117 -6.13 6.24 1.30
CA GLY A 117 -5.59 6.49 2.62
C GLY A 117 -4.08 6.37 2.67
N ILE A 118 -3.50 6.95 3.72
CA ILE A 118 -2.09 6.79 4.09
C ILE A 118 -2.00 6.50 5.59
N ALA A 119 -1.07 5.64 5.97
CA ALA A 119 -0.68 5.44 7.34
C ALA A 119 0.84 5.48 7.49
N GLY A 120 1.32 5.94 8.64
CA GLY A 120 2.73 5.92 9.00
C GLY A 120 2.94 6.52 10.39
N LEU A 121 4.10 6.28 11.01
CA LEU A 121 4.37 6.71 12.38
C LEU A 121 4.19 8.21 12.61
N ALA A 122 4.58 9.04 11.64
CA ALA A 122 4.46 10.50 11.74
C ALA A 122 3.04 11.01 11.37
N THR A 123 2.40 10.38 10.39
CA THR A 123 1.11 10.84 9.84
C THR A 123 -0.09 10.30 10.63
N GLY A 124 0.09 9.17 11.34
CA GLY A 124 -1.03 8.35 11.81
C GLY A 124 -1.83 7.78 10.63
N LEU A 125 -3.01 7.22 10.91
CA LEU A 125 -3.96 6.79 9.88
C LEU A 125 -4.76 7.99 9.37
N LEU A 126 -4.68 8.26 8.06
CA LEU A 126 -5.43 9.30 7.37
C LEU A 126 -6.20 8.70 6.20
N TRP A 127 -7.46 9.12 6.05
CA TRP A 127 -8.33 8.77 4.93
C TRP A 127 -8.54 10.01 4.06
N PHE A 128 -8.35 9.86 2.74
CA PHE A 128 -8.61 10.92 1.79
C PHE A 128 -10.11 10.99 1.44
N PRO A 129 -10.61 12.17 1.03
CA PRO A 129 -11.92 12.30 0.41
C PRO A 129 -12.08 11.37 -0.82
N GLU A 130 -13.32 11.01 -1.15
CA GLU A 130 -13.57 10.25 -2.37
C GLU A 130 -13.16 11.04 -3.62
N GLY A 131 -12.62 10.34 -4.62
CA GLY A 131 -12.24 10.92 -5.91
C GLY A 131 -10.86 11.56 -5.96
N ILE A 132 -10.12 11.60 -4.84
CA ILE A 132 -8.71 12.04 -4.84
C ILE A 132 -7.86 11.04 -5.62
N THR A 133 -7.05 11.55 -6.52
CA THR A 133 -6.10 10.79 -7.33
C THR A 133 -4.69 10.95 -6.75
N PRO A 134 -3.79 9.96 -6.91
CA PRO A 134 -2.40 10.12 -6.50
C PRO A 134 -1.60 11.04 -7.43
N TYR A 135 -2.19 11.52 -8.53
CA TYR A 135 -1.51 12.26 -9.59
C TYR A 135 -1.55 13.77 -9.38
N ALA A 136 -0.88 14.50 -10.28
CA ALA A 136 -0.70 15.95 -10.25
C ALA A 136 -2.01 16.74 -10.06
N ASP A 137 -3.14 16.28 -10.60
CA ASP A 137 -4.45 16.92 -10.50
C ASP A 137 -4.89 17.23 -9.06
N HIS A 138 -4.50 16.38 -8.10
CA HIS A 138 -4.84 16.54 -6.69
C HIS A 138 -3.62 16.77 -5.80
N ARG A 139 -2.50 17.22 -6.38
CA ARG A 139 -1.24 17.43 -5.65
C ARG A 139 -1.38 18.29 -4.41
N GLU A 140 -2.12 19.38 -4.50
CA GLU A 140 -2.34 20.28 -3.35
C GLU A 140 -3.04 19.59 -2.17
N VAL A 141 -3.81 18.52 -2.44
CA VAL A 141 -4.50 17.73 -1.41
C VAL A 141 -3.57 16.74 -0.74
N TRP A 142 -2.75 16.01 -1.51
CA TRP A 142 -1.93 14.91 -0.98
C TRP A 142 -0.50 15.29 -0.60
N LEU A 143 0.07 16.37 -1.17
CA LEU A 143 1.46 16.76 -0.95
C LEU A 143 1.82 16.96 0.53
N PRO A 144 0.97 17.56 1.39
CA PRO A 144 1.28 17.71 2.82
C PRO A 144 1.44 16.38 3.57
N PHE A 145 0.92 15.28 3.01
CA PHE A 145 0.89 13.96 3.63
C PHE A 145 1.86 12.98 2.98
N GLN A 146 2.51 13.35 1.87
CA GLN A 146 3.46 12.48 1.20
C GLN A 146 4.69 12.29 2.11
N PRO A 147 5.08 11.04 2.41
CA PRO A 147 6.28 10.78 3.19
C PRO A 147 7.52 11.31 2.48
N ALA A 148 8.50 11.79 3.25
CA ALA A 148 9.80 12.14 2.69
C ALA A 148 10.47 10.88 2.09
N PRO A 149 11.13 10.96 0.93
CA PRO A 149 11.81 9.81 0.34
C PRO A 149 12.80 9.15 1.32
N PRO A 150 13.01 7.82 1.25
CA PRO A 150 14.00 7.14 2.08
C PRO A 150 15.38 7.82 1.97
N GLY A 151 15.98 8.19 3.10
CA GLY A 151 17.28 8.87 3.13
C GLY A 151 17.23 10.40 3.06
N SER A 152 16.05 11.01 2.99
CA SER A 152 15.91 12.46 3.15
C SER A 152 16.14 12.87 4.62
N PRO A 153 16.90 13.96 4.89
CA PRO A 153 17.04 14.45 6.25
C PRO A 153 15.67 14.83 6.84
N PRO A 154 15.43 14.62 8.15
CA PRO A 154 14.16 15.02 8.75
C PRO A 154 13.93 16.50 8.54
N ALA A 155 12.72 16.86 8.09
CA ALA A 155 12.32 18.26 7.94
C ALA A 155 12.51 18.95 9.30
N ARG A 156 13.33 20.00 9.34
CA ARG A 156 13.50 20.81 10.56
C ARG A 156 12.15 21.42 10.89
N ALA A 157 11.61 21.10 12.06
CA ALA A 157 10.46 21.80 12.61
C ALA A 157 10.83 23.29 12.75
N THR A 158 10.07 24.15 12.06
CA THR A 158 10.08 25.62 12.21
C THR A 158 9.09 26.06 13.26
#